data_AF-A0A1X6MTF4-F1
#
_entry.id   AF-A0A1X6MTF4-F1
#
_cell.length_a   1.000
_cell.length_b   1.000
_cell.length_c   1.000
_cell.angle_alpha   90.00
_cell.angle_beta   90.00
_cell.angle_gamma   90.00
#
_symmetry.space_group_name_H-M   'P 1'
#
loop_
_entity.id
_entity.type
_entity.pdbx_description
1 polymer ?
#
loop_
_entity_poly.entity_id
_entity_poly.type
_entity_poly.pdbx_seq_one_letter_code
_entity_poly.pdbx_strand_id
1 'polypeptide(L)'
;MSGTPDLLSDGLIGLSPTVAMASRAQRGGKTFTEVYSDYVRLQEDYARKSEEFDNLEKTMAHVLAQLEERAPILSQQREEYERLHAETSQLASQLSQALSDRDAYAAASEENAQKFNGTRRENELLQKQLDDLGRQLRGVLRELGRVQDPSIPPDDVLDADENSQPPETIEGVIKSNLVLFRSIPQLQEQNQTLRKVVYELGAKLEAEEKDYREVLEKEQSEAVVEAHRALVDVRQQFDTYRQSAEVKFQSISKERDTLRAMLDRASTNAPPMINGDLNGRTTESPPHSELERELDYVQNQFKAYQTEMDVDTVHLRDELLAAQRRAGQLDAALAKANAKIEFLNGEIDDLFINISNKAPPRSSPYGPRPER
;
A
#
# COMPACT_ATOMS: atom_id res chain seq x y z
N MET A 1 -78.30 -105.51 22.56
CA MET A 1 -78.08 -105.61 21.09
C MET A 1 -76.82 -104.82 20.79
N SER A 2 -75.64 -105.46 20.80
CA SER A 2 -74.99 -106.10 19.65
C SER A 2 -74.93 -105.18 18.42
N GLY A 3 -73.71 -104.69 18.12
CA GLY A 3 -73.42 -103.84 16.96
C GLY A 3 -71.98 -103.32 16.96
N THR A 4 -71.02 -104.25 16.84
CA THR A 4 -69.67 -104.14 16.21
C THR A 4 -68.87 -102.82 16.31
N PRO A 5 -67.70 -102.81 16.97
CA PRO A 5 -66.68 -101.79 16.75
C PRO A 5 -65.97 -102.01 15.41
N ASP A 6 -65.78 -100.93 14.66
CA ASP A 6 -65.07 -100.85 13.38
C ASP A 6 -63.55 -101.02 13.59
N LEU A 7 -63.15 -102.26 13.92
CA LEU A 7 -61.79 -102.69 14.24
C LEU A 7 -60.88 -102.86 13.00
N LEU A 8 -61.37 -102.58 11.80
CA LEU A 8 -60.59 -102.75 10.56
C LEU A 8 -59.85 -101.47 10.13
N SER A 9 -60.20 -100.31 10.68
CA SER A 9 -59.53 -99.03 10.38
C SER A 9 -58.30 -98.76 11.27
N ASP A 10 -58.25 -99.34 12.47
CA ASP A 10 -57.16 -99.18 13.45
C ASP A 10 -56.02 -100.20 13.24
N GLY A 11 -56.30 -101.32 12.56
CA GLY A 11 -55.33 -102.38 12.30
C GLY A 11 -54.31 -102.11 11.18
N LEU A 12 -54.48 -101.03 10.39
CA LEU A 12 -53.59 -100.71 9.26
C LEU A 12 -52.57 -99.60 9.59
N ILE A 13 -52.73 -98.91 10.73
CA ILE A 13 -51.89 -97.76 11.13
C ILE A 13 -50.59 -98.20 11.83
N GLY A 14 -50.47 -99.48 12.20
CA GLY A 14 -49.33 -100.03 12.94
C GLY A 14 -48.16 -100.60 12.11
N LEU A 15 -48.23 -100.63 10.77
CA LEU A 15 -47.25 -101.39 9.97
C LEU A 15 -46.04 -100.61 9.42
N SER A 16 -45.94 -99.30 9.66
CA SER A 16 -44.68 -98.56 9.44
C SER A 16 -44.72 -97.17 10.08
N PRO A 17 -43.72 -96.78 10.89
CA PRO A 17 -43.59 -95.41 11.41
C PRO A 17 -43.63 -94.32 10.33
N THR A 18 -43.18 -94.65 9.11
CA THR A 18 -43.21 -93.75 7.96
C THR A 18 -44.64 -93.57 7.42
N VAL A 19 -45.48 -94.60 7.47
CA VAL A 19 -46.89 -94.55 7.05
C VAL A 19 -47.76 -93.82 8.09
N ALA A 20 -47.46 -93.96 9.39
CA ALA A 20 -48.12 -93.18 10.43
C ALA A 20 -47.75 -91.67 10.35
N MET A 21 -46.49 -91.36 10.04
CA MET A 21 -46.04 -89.98 9.75
C MET A 21 -46.69 -89.42 8.47
N ALA A 22 -46.75 -90.21 7.40
CA ALA A 22 -47.41 -89.82 6.15
C ALA A 22 -48.95 -89.68 6.31
N SER A 23 -49.57 -90.52 7.13
CA SER A 23 -51.01 -90.46 7.47
C SER A 23 -51.35 -89.23 8.31
N ARG A 24 -50.50 -88.85 9.29
CA ARG A 24 -50.63 -87.59 10.02
C ARG A 24 -50.37 -86.37 9.14
N ALA A 25 -49.46 -86.46 8.18
CA ALA A 25 -49.23 -85.41 7.19
C ALA A 25 -50.40 -85.27 6.19
N GLN A 26 -51.06 -86.37 5.82
CA GLN A 26 -52.22 -86.38 4.91
C GLN A 26 -53.54 -85.97 5.60
N ARG A 27 -53.73 -86.30 6.89
CA ARG A 27 -54.86 -85.80 7.71
C ARG A 27 -54.61 -84.41 8.32
N GLY A 28 -53.37 -83.94 8.29
CA GLY A 28 -52.95 -82.60 8.69
C GLY A 28 -52.73 -81.66 7.50
N GLY A 29 -53.27 -82.00 6.32
CA GLY A 29 -53.32 -81.07 5.21
C GLY A 29 -54.24 -79.92 5.57
N LYS A 30 -53.69 -78.71 5.62
CA LYS A 30 -54.47 -77.49 5.88
C LYS A 30 -55.69 -77.47 4.95
N THR A 31 -56.85 -77.20 5.51
CA THR A 31 -58.07 -77.04 4.71
C THR A 31 -57.88 -75.88 3.73
N PHE A 32 -58.53 -75.94 2.56
CA PHE A 32 -58.40 -74.90 1.53
C PHE A 32 -58.65 -73.49 2.10
N THR A 33 -59.60 -73.37 3.04
CA THR A 33 -59.91 -72.14 3.78
C THR A 33 -58.80 -71.70 4.73
N GLU A 34 -58.10 -72.64 5.39
CA GLU A 34 -56.95 -72.32 6.24
C GLU A 34 -55.75 -71.86 5.39
N VAL A 35 -55.45 -72.53 4.28
CA VAL A 35 -54.40 -72.09 3.33
C VAL A 35 -54.71 -70.71 2.78
N TYR A 36 -55.97 -70.43 2.44
CA TYR A 36 -56.39 -69.12 1.99
C TYR A 36 -56.27 -68.07 3.11
N SER A 37 -56.63 -68.40 4.35
CA SER A 37 -56.46 -67.49 5.50
C SER A 37 -54.99 -67.19 5.80
N ASP A 38 -54.10 -68.17 5.65
CA ASP A 38 -52.66 -67.98 5.79
C ASP A 38 -52.09 -67.16 4.63
N TYR A 39 -52.60 -67.34 3.41
CA TYR A 39 -52.22 -66.52 2.26
C TYR A 39 -52.63 -65.06 2.44
N VAL A 40 -53.86 -64.80 2.91
CA VAL A 40 -54.33 -63.43 3.22
C VAL A 40 -53.49 -62.80 4.32
N ARG A 41 -53.18 -63.54 5.41
CA ARG A 41 -52.28 -63.08 6.47
C ARG A 41 -50.88 -62.76 5.96
N LEU A 42 -50.33 -63.64 5.12
CA LEU A 42 -49.02 -63.42 4.51
C LEU A 42 -49.02 -62.19 3.60
N GLN A 43 -50.11 -61.96 2.87
CA GLN A 43 -50.29 -60.77 2.04
C GLN A 43 -50.40 -59.50 2.89
N GLU A 44 -51.10 -59.54 4.03
CA GLU A 44 -51.18 -58.43 4.98
C GLU A 44 -49.83 -58.15 5.67
N ASP A 45 -49.08 -59.19 6.05
CA ASP A 45 -47.76 -59.05 6.65
C ASP A 45 -46.73 -58.55 5.64
N TYR A 46 -46.82 -59.00 4.38
CA TYR A 46 -46.02 -58.48 3.27
C TYR A 46 -46.34 -57.00 2.99
N ALA A 47 -47.62 -56.62 2.97
CA ALA A 47 -48.03 -55.23 2.81
C ALA A 47 -47.51 -54.35 3.95
N ARG A 48 -47.63 -54.80 5.20
CA ARG A 48 -47.06 -54.11 6.37
C ARG A 48 -45.54 -53.98 6.28
N LYS A 49 -44.84 -55.05 5.89
CA LYS A 49 -43.39 -55.00 5.70
C LYS A 49 -42.99 -54.04 4.57
N SER A 50 -43.73 -54.04 3.46
CA SER A 50 -43.50 -53.10 2.36
C SER A 50 -43.67 -51.65 2.82
N GLU A 51 -44.69 -51.34 3.61
CA GLU A 51 -44.90 -50.00 4.16
C GLU A 51 -43.78 -49.61 5.14
N GLU A 52 -43.32 -50.54 5.98
CA GLU A 52 -42.15 -50.32 6.85
C GLU A 52 -40.87 -50.05 6.02
N PHE A 53 -40.66 -50.79 4.93
CA PHE A 53 -39.53 -50.56 4.02
C PHE A 53 -39.62 -49.19 3.34
N ASP A 54 -40.79 -48.81 2.82
CA ASP A 54 -41.01 -47.50 2.20
C ASP A 54 -40.79 -46.37 3.21
N ASN A 55 -41.22 -46.55 4.47
CA ASN A 55 -41.00 -45.59 5.54
C ASN A 55 -39.51 -45.48 5.90
N LEU A 56 -38.80 -46.61 6.00
CA LEU A 56 -37.36 -46.63 6.22
C LEU A 56 -36.61 -45.93 5.07
N GLU A 57 -36.97 -46.22 3.83
CA GLU A 57 -36.39 -45.59 2.65
C GLU A 57 -36.58 -44.07 2.67
N LYS A 58 -37.78 -43.59 3.01
CA LYS A 58 -38.04 -42.15 3.19
C LYS A 58 -37.18 -41.55 4.31
N THR A 59 -37.05 -42.21 5.46
CA THR A 59 -36.19 -41.69 6.54
C THR A 59 -34.71 -41.67 6.17
N MET A 60 -34.23 -42.69 5.47
CA MET A 60 -32.85 -42.76 5.00
C MET A 60 -32.58 -41.69 3.94
N ALA A 61 -33.49 -41.49 2.98
CA ALA A 61 -33.41 -40.41 2.01
C ALA A 61 -33.39 -39.03 2.68
N HIS A 62 -34.19 -38.84 3.74
CA HIS A 62 -34.19 -37.60 4.51
C HIS A 62 -32.86 -37.36 5.23
N VAL A 63 -32.28 -38.38 5.86
CA VAL A 63 -30.96 -38.28 6.51
C VAL A 63 -29.85 -38.00 5.50
N LEU A 64 -29.89 -38.65 4.33
CA LEU A 64 -28.94 -38.39 3.25
C LEU A 64 -29.04 -36.95 2.76
N ALA A 65 -30.25 -36.43 2.53
CA ALA A 65 -30.44 -35.03 2.14
C ALA A 65 -29.89 -34.05 3.19
N GLN A 66 -30.09 -34.32 4.48
CA GLN A 66 -29.50 -33.51 5.55
C GLN A 66 -27.97 -33.58 5.56
N LEU A 67 -27.38 -34.76 5.32
CA LEU A 67 -25.93 -34.91 5.23
C LEU A 67 -25.35 -34.17 4.02
N GLU A 68 -26.03 -34.27 2.87
CA GLU A 68 -25.66 -33.58 1.63
C GLU A 68 -25.75 -32.05 1.79
N GLU A 69 -26.73 -31.54 2.52
CA GLU A 69 -26.84 -30.10 2.85
C GLU A 69 -25.71 -29.63 3.78
N ARG A 70 -25.29 -30.46 4.74
CA ARG A 70 -24.28 -30.10 5.75
C ARG A 70 -22.84 -30.30 5.28
N ALA A 71 -22.61 -31.22 4.34
CA ALA A 71 -21.29 -31.48 3.76
C ALA A 71 -20.59 -30.23 3.21
N PRO A 72 -21.22 -29.37 2.37
CA PRO A 72 -20.57 -28.16 1.86
C PRO A 72 -20.27 -27.14 2.96
N ILE A 73 -21.13 -27.02 3.97
CA ILE A 73 -20.92 -26.10 5.11
C ILE A 73 -19.67 -26.52 5.90
N LEU A 74 -19.50 -27.81 6.17
CA LEU A 74 -18.31 -28.32 6.85
C LEU A 74 -17.04 -28.14 6.01
N SER A 75 -17.14 -28.29 4.69
CA SER A 75 -16.02 -28.03 3.78
C SER A 75 -15.59 -26.57 3.80
N GLN A 76 -16.54 -25.64 3.70
CA GLN A 76 -16.27 -24.20 3.77
C GLN A 76 -15.68 -23.81 5.12
N GLN A 77 -16.21 -24.34 6.22
CA GLN A 77 -15.64 -24.10 7.55
C GLN A 77 -14.19 -24.57 7.63
N ARG A 78 -13.86 -25.76 7.11
CA ARG A 78 -12.48 -26.26 7.10
C ARG A 78 -11.54 -25.35 6.33
N GLU A 79 -11.95 -24.89 5.15
CA GLU A 79 -11.16 -23.96 4.34
C GLU A 79 -10.91 -22.63 5.07
N GLU A 80 -11.95 -22.06 5.69
CA GLU A 80 -11.81 -20.84 6.49
C GLU A 80 -10.93 -21.05 7.74
N TYR A 81 -11.03 -22.20 8.42
CA TYR A 81 -10.16 -22.54 9.54
C TYR A 81 -8.70 -22.68 9.10
N GLU A 82 -8.43 -23.33 7.97
CA GLU A 82 -7.08 -23.47 7.42
C GLU A 82 -6.51 -22.10 7.04
N ARG A 83 -7.30 -21.25 6.40
CA ARG A 83 -6.92 -19.88 6.06
C ARG A 83 -6.59 -19.07 7.31
N LEU A 84 -7.49 -19.06 8.31
CA LEU A 84 -7.28 -18.30 9.55
C LEU A 84 -6.07 -18.83 10.33
N HIS A 85 -5.84 -20.14 10.31
CA HIS A 85 -4.66 -20.76 10.92
C HIS A 85 -3.37 -20.32 10.22
N ALA A 86 -3.35 -20.29 8.89
CA ALA A 86 -2.22 -19.79 8.10
C ALA A 86 -1.93 -18.32 8.40
N GLU A 87 -2.96 -17.46 8.43
CA GLU A 87 -2.84 -16.05 8.78
C GLU A 87 -2.30 -15.86 10.20
N THR A 88 -2.82 -16.61 11.17
CA THR A 88 -2.35 -16.56 12.57
C THR A 88 -0.90 -16.99 12.69
N SER A 89 -0.51 -18.06 11.99
CA SER A 89 0.88 -18.54 11.95
C SER A 89 1.83 -17.50 11.34
N GLN A 90 1.40 -16.85 10.25
CA GLN A 90 2.15 -15.76 9.64
C GLN A 90 2.31 -14.57 10.58
N LEU A 91 1.24 -14.13 11.25
CA LEU A 91 1.28 -13.04 12.23
C LEU A 91 2.19 -13.39 13.42
N ALA A 92 2.16 -14.63 13.91
CA ALA A 92 3.05 -15.09 14.97
C ALA A 92 4.53 -15.04 14.54
N SER A 93 4.83 -15.45 13.30
CA SER A 93 6.18 -15.33 12.74
C SER A 93 6.62 -13.88 12.61
N GLN A 94 5.74 -13.00 12.14
CA GLN A 94 6.04 -11.56 12.03
C GLN A 94 6.29 -10.93 13.40
N LEU A 95 5.50 -11.31 14.42
CA LEU A 95 5.69 -10.84 15.79
C LEU A 95 7.02 -11.34 16.36
N SER A 96 7.38 -12.61 16.13
CA SER A 96 8.67 -13.15 16.55
C SER A 96 9.84 -12.41 15.91
N GLN A 97 9.74 -12.09 14.62
CA GLN A 97 10.76 -11.32 13.91
C GLN A 97 10.87 -9.91 14.49
N ALA A 98 9.75 -9.21 14.69
CA ALA A 98 9.72 -7.87 15.25
C ALA A 98 10.30 -7.81 16.67
N LEU A 99 10.07 -8.84 17.49
CA LEU A 99 10.68 -8.96 18.81
C LEU A 99 12.20 -9.15 18.71
N SER A 100 12.66 -10.02 17.82
CA SER A 100 14.09 -10.23 17.57
C SER A 100 14.79 -8.95 17.10
N ASP A 101 14.16 -8.22 16.18
CA ASP A 101 14.70 -6.97 15.65
C ASP A 101 14.76 -5.89 16.75
N ARG A 102 13.70 -5.78 17.57
CA ARG A 102 13.68 -4.89 18.74
C ARG A 102 14.83 -5.20 19.69
N ASP A 103 15.06 -6.47 20.00
CA ASP A 103 16.10 -6.87 20.94
C ASP A 103 17.51 -6.59 20.35
N ALA A 104 17.70 -6.80 19.05
CA ALA A 104 18.93 -6.42 18.36
C ALA A 104 19.18 -4.91 18.39
N TYR A 105 18.14 -4.09 18.14
CA TYR A 105 18.25 -2.63 18.24
C TYR A 105 18.51 -2.16 19.66
N ALA A 106 17.91 -2.79 20.67
CA ALA A 106 18.16 -2.47 22.07
C ALA A 106 19.63 -2.75 22.46
N ALA A 107 20.16 -3.92 22.05
CA ALA A 107 21.56 -4.27 22.29
C ALA A 107 22.53 -3.30 21.58
N ALA A 108 22.26 -2.96 20.32
CA ALA A 108 23.07 -1.99 19.58
C ALA A 108 23.01 -0.58 20.20
N SER A 109 21.84 -0.17 20.70
CA SER A 109 21.69 1.10 21.41
C SER A 109 22.50 1.14 22.70
N GLU A 110 22.47 0.07 23.49
CA GLU A 110 23.26 -0.05 24.70
C GLU A 110 24.77 -0.03 24.42
N GLU A 111 25.24 -0.79 23.42
CA GLU A 111 26.64 -0.79 23.00
C GLU A 111 27.09 0.61 22.56
N ASN A 112 26.28 1.29 21.75
CA ASN A 112 26.58 2.66 21.31
C ASN A 112 26.59 3.65 22.49
N ALA A 113 25.68 3.50 23.46
CA ALA A 113 25.67 4.33 24.66
C ALA A 113 26.94 4.10 25.50
N GLN A 114 27.40 2.85 25.62
CA GLN A 114 28.66 2.52 26.30
C GLN A 114 29.87 3.12 25.58
N LYS A 115 29.96 2.97 24.25
CA LYS A 115 31.02 3.59 23.43
C LYS A 115 31.02 5.11 23.57
N PHE A 116 29.86 5.75 23.45
CA PHE A 116 29.72 7.19 23.61
C PHE A 116 30.19 7.68 24.98
N ASN A 117 29.80 6.99 26.06
CA ASN A 117 30.26 7.31 27.40
C ASN A 117 31.77 7.11 27.56
N GLY A 118 32.35 6.10 26.91
CA GLY A 118 33.80 5.89 26.84
C GLY A 118 34.51 7.06 26.17
N THR A 119 34.11 7.39 24.94
CA THR A 119 34.68 8.51 24.17
C THR A 119 34.51 9.84 24.90
N ARG A 120 33.37 10.07 25.55
CA ARG A 120 33.12 11.28 26.33
C ARG A 120 34.09 11.42 27.49
N ARG A 121 34.31 10.36 28.27
CA ARG A 121 35.28 10.37 29.39
C ARG A 121 36.70 10.60 28.91
N GLU A 122 37.08 9.99 27.78
CA GLU A 122 38.38 10.22 27.16
C GLU A 122 38.52 11.68 26.71
N ASN A 123 37.49 12.26 26.10
CA ASN A 123 37.49 13.65 25.68
C ASN A 123 37.62 14.60 26.88
N GLU A 124 36.88 14.35 27.97
CA GLU A 124 37.00 15.10 29.23
C GLU A 124 38.41 15.01 29.83
N LEU A 125 39.08 13.84 29.73
CA LEU A 125 40.45 13.67 30.19
C LEU A 125 41.45 14.42 29.29
N LEU A 126 41.31 14.30 27.97
CA LEU A 126 42.15 15.00 26.99
C LEU A 126 42.03 16.52 27.13
N GLN A 127 40.83 17.02 27.42
CA GLN A 127 40.61 18.44 27.63
C GLN A 127 41.31 18.94 28.90
N LYS A 128 41.26 18.18 30.00
CA LYS A 128 42.04 18.48 31.21
C LYS A 128 43.54 18.49 30.94
N GLN A 129 44.05 17.50 30.21
CA GLN A 129 45.47 17.44 29.83
C GLN A 129 45.89 18.63 28.96
N LEU A 130 45.04 19.06 28.02
CA LEU A 130 45.27 20.25 27.21
C LEU A 130 45.28 21.53 28.06
N ASP A 131 44.38 21.64 29.03
CA ASP A 131 44.34 22.78 29.96
C ASP A 131 45.59 22.84 30.83
N ASP A 132 46.03 21.70 31.37
CA ASP A 132 47.26 21.57 32.16
C ASP A 132 48.50 21.89 31.33
N LEU A 133 48.59 21.37 30.10
CA LEU A 133 49.68 21.69 29.17
C LEU A 133 49.66 23.18 28.80
N GLY A 134 48.47 23.76 28.61
CA GLY A 134 48.28 25.18 28.41
C GLY A 134 48.84 25.99 29.58
N ARG A 135 48.56 25.61 30.82
CA ARG A 135 49.13 26.24 32.03
C ARG A 135 50.65 26.10 32.10
N GLN A 136 51.19 24.93 31.77
CA GLN A 136 52.64 24.69 31.75
C GLN A 136 53.34 25.55 30.69
N LEU A 137 52.83 25.58 29.45
CA LEU A 137 53.37 26.42 28.38
C LEU A 137 53.29 27.90 28.74
N ARG A 138 52.18 28.34 29.36
CA ARG A 138 52.05 29.72 29.87
C ARG A 138 53.14 30.02 30.90
N GLY A 139 53.40 29.11 31.85
CA GLY A 139 54.47 29.26 32.84
C GLY A 139 55.85 29.40 32.18
N VAL A 140 56.20 28.49 31.27
CA VAL A 140 57.49 28.50 30.57
C VAL A 140 57.66 29.75 29.70
N LEU A 141 56.63 30.18 28.97
CA LEU A 141 56.67 31.39 28.15
C LEU A 141 56.83 32.65 29.00
N ARG A 142 56.19 32.71 30.18
CA ARG A 142 56.37 33.82 31.13
C ARG A 142 57.80 33.88 31.67
N GLU A 143 58.38 32.75 32.05
CA GLU A 143 59.79 32.68 32.49
C GLU A 143 60.74 33.10 31.37
N LEU A 144 60.54 32.60 30.16
CA LEU A 144 61.34 32.98 28.98
C LEU A 144 61.21 34.49 28.69
N GLY A 145 60.01 35.04 28.79
CA GLY A 145 59.75 36.48 28.64
C GLY A 145 60.50 37.31 29.67
N ARG A 146 60.49 36.93 30.95
CA ARG A 146 61.22 37.61 32.04
C ARG A 146 62.75 37.53 31.87
N VAL A 147 63.25 36.44 31.31
CA VAL A 147 64.69 36.32 30.96
C VAL A 147 65.07 37.28 29.85
N GLN A 148 64.18 37.53 28.88
CA GLN A 148 64.42 38.44 27.76
C GLN A 148 64.20 39.91 28.13
N ASP A 149 63.25 40.21 29.01
CA ASP A 149 62.95 41.55 29.50
C ASP A 149 62.72 41.56 31.02
N PRO A 150 63.71 42.04 31.81
CA PRO A 150 63.62 42.11 33.27
C PRO A 150 62.58 43.12 33.80
N SER A 151 61.96 43.96 32.95
CA SER A 151 60.99 44.97 33.37
C SER A 151 59.57 44.42 33.60
N ILE A 152 59.32 43.15 33.25
CA ILE A 152 58.01 42.50 33.37
C ILE A 152 57.64 42.29 34.86
N PRO A 153 56.51 42.83 35.35
CA PRO A 153 56.09 42.72 36.75
C PRO A 153 55.85 41.28 37.26
N PRO A 154 55.94 41.06 38.60
CA PRO A 154 55.60 39.79 39.25
C PRO A 154 54.09 39.50 39.21
N ASP A 155 53.74 38.21 39.27
CA ASP A 155 52.39 37.68 38.97
C ASP A 155 51.27 38.28 39.85
N ASP A 156 51.55 38.58 41.12
CA ASP A 156 50.58 39.14 42.08
C ASP A 156 49.99 40.51 41.66
N VAL A 157 50.67 41.23 40.74
CA VAL A 157 50.25 42.55 40.26
C VAL A 157 49.47 42.47 38.94
N LEU A 158 49.72 41.43 38.14
CA LEU A 158 49.05 41.21 36.85
C LEU A 158 47.69 40.52 37.01
N ASP A 159 47.57 39.62 37.99
CA ASP A 159 46.33 38.90 38.28
C ASP A 159 45.34 39.73 39.13
N ALA A 160 45.77 40.86 39.70
CA ALA A 160 44.94 41.74 40.53
C ALA A 160 44.04 42.71 39.74
N ASP A 161 44.15 42.78 38.41
CA ASP A 161 43.34 43.68 37.57
C ASP A 161 42.04 43.01 37.06
N GLU A 162 41.33 42.29 37.94
CA GLU A 162 40.02 41.64 37.71
C GLU A 162 38.83 42.63 37.55
N ASN A 163 39.09 43.90 37.23
CA ASN A 163 38.05 44.94 37.17
C ASN A 163 37.38 45.07 35.79
N SER A 164 37.10 43.95 35.11
CA SER A 164 36.37 43.97 33.83
C SER A 164 34.90 43.61 34.03
N GLN A 165 34.02 44.61 33.96
CA GLN A 165 32.59 44.36 33.87
C GLN A 165 32.25 43.52 32.62
N PRO A 166 31.35 42.53 32.72
CA PRO A 166 30.95 41.73 31.58
C PRO A 166 30.23 42.60 30.53
N PRO A 167 30.58 42.47 29.24
CA PRO A 167 29.94 43.22 28.16
C PRO A 167 28.50 42.74 27.96
N GLU A 168 27.54 43.68 27.97
CA GLU A 168 26.09 43.41 27.88
C GLU A 168 25.57 43.13 26.46
N THR A 169 26.42 43.12 25.42
CA THR A 169 25.99 42.97 24.03
C THR A 169 26.89 42.00 23.29
N ILE A 170 26.33 41.20 22.38
CA ILE A 170 27.06 40.20 21.59
C ILE A 170 28.26 40.82 20.85
N GLU A 171 28.10 42.00 20.22
CA GLU A 171 29.23 42.73 19.62
C GLU A 171 30.27 43.22 20.64
N GLY A 172 29.83 43.55 21.86
CA GLY A 172 30.70 43.91 22.98
C GLY A 172 31.50 42.71 23.48
N VAL A 173 30.86 41.53 23.57
CA VAL A 173 31.50 40.23 23.85
C VAL A 173 32.52 39.92 22.76
N ILE A 174 32.18 40.13 21.48
CA ILE A 174 33.08 39.88 20.36
C ILE A 174 34.29 40.84 20.40
N LYS A 175 34.10 42.15 20.58
CA LYS A 175 35.23 43.10 20.60
C LYS A 175 36.10 42.97 21.85
N SER A 176 35.51 42.81 23.03
CA SER A 176 36.27 42.74 24.28
C SER A 176 36.89 41.36 24.54
N ASN A 177 36.21 40.28 24.17
CA ASN A 177 36.70 38.90 24.40
C ASN A 177 37.25 38.20 23.16
N LEU A 178 37.13 38.72 21.93
CA LEU A 178 37.72 38.09 20.73
C LEU A 178 38.73 38.99 19.97
N VAL A 179 38.84 40.27 20.30
CA VAL A 179 39.76 41.22 19.62
C VAL A 179 40.75 41.89 20.58
N LEU A 180 40.34 42.23 21.80
CA LEU A 180 41.21 42.82 22.82
C LEU A 180 41.81 41.72 23.71
N PHE A 181 43.14 41.64 23.76
CA PHE A 181 43.89 40.77 24.66
C PHE A 181 44.93 41.60 25.43
N ARG A 182 44.93 41.52 26.76
CA ARG A 182 45.89 42.23 27.62
C ARG A 182 47.10 41.37 28.00
N SER A 183 46.99 40.05 27.84
CA SER A 183 48.05 39.10 28.14
C SER A 183 48.13 37.97 27.10
N ILE A 184 49.32 37.41 26.89
CA ILE A 184 49.54 36.25 25.99
C ILE A 184 48.64 35.04 26.33
N PRO A 185 48.39 34.70 27.62
CA PRO A 185 47.44 33.64 28.00
C PRO A 185 46.01 33.88 27.52
N GLN A 186 45.52 35.13 27.65
CA GLN A 186 44.19 35.51 27.21
C GLN A 186 44.08 35.37 25.69
N LEU A 187 45.09 35.81 24.94
CA LEU A 187 45.14 35.64 23.48
C LEU A 187 45.08 34.16 23.07
N GLN A 188 45.78 33.28 23.77
CA GLN A 188 45.77 31.83 23.47
C GLN A 188 44.38 31.21 23.67
N GLU A 189 43.69 31.57 24.75
CA GLU A 189 42.33 31.07 25.05
C GLU A 189 41.30 31.61 24.06
N GLN A 190 41.43 32.88 23.68
CA GLN A 190 40.63 33.50 22.63
C GLN A 190 40.86 32.81 21.28
N ASN A 191 42.11 32.50 20.92
CA ASN A 191 42.43 31.81 19.67
C ASN A 191 41.89 30.37 19.65
N GLN A 192 41.97 29.64 20.76
CA GLN A 192 41.36 28.31 20.90
C GLN A 192 39.84 28.38 20.74
N THR A 193 39.18 29.35 21.37
CA THR A 193 37.74 29.56 21.28
C THR A 193 37.32 29.94 19.86
N LEU A 194 38.04 30.86 19.22
CA LEU A 194 37.82 31.23 17.82
C LEU A 194 37.96 30.03 16.90
N ARG A 195 39.01 29.21 17.07
CA ARG A 195 39.18 27.99 16.27
C ARG A 195 38.02 27.02 16.47
N LYS A 196 37.54 26.82 17.70
CA LYS A 196 36.35 25.99 17.96
C LYS A 196 35.11 26.52 17.22
N VAL A 197 34.81 27.81 17.34
CA VAL A 197 33.68 28.44 16.65
C VAL A 197 33.81 28.34 15.13
N VAL A 198 35.03 28.51 14.59
CA VAL A 198 35.28 28.34 13.15
C VAL A 198 35.08 26.89 12.70
N TYR A 199 35.53 25.90 13.48
CA TYR A 199 35.27 24.49 13.17
C TYR A 199 33.78 24.15 13.28
N GLU A 200 33.08 24.66 14.30
CA GLU A 200 31.63 24.47 14.46
C GLU A 200 30.83 25.12 13.33
N LEU A 201 31.19 26.34 12.93
CA LEU A 201 30.57 27.04 11.81
C LEU A 201 30.85 26.32 10.49
N GLY A 202 32.09 25.85 10.28
CA GLY A 202 32.47 25.05 9.12
C GLY A 202 31.67 23.75 9.04
N ALA A 203 31.55 23.03 10.16
CA ALA A 203 30.75 21.80 10.22
C ALA A 203 29.26 22.05 9.98
N LYS A 204 28.70 23.16 10.48
CA LYS A 204 27.31 23.55 10.20
C LYS A 204 27.10 23.87 8.73
N LEU A 205 28.00 24.62 8.11
CA LEU A 205 27.93 24.94 6.69
C LEU A 205 28.08 23.71 5.80
N GLU A 206 28.98 22.78 6.15
CA GLU A 206 29.14 21.52 5.42
C GLU A 206 27.91 20.62 5.55
N ALA A 207 27.30 20.55 6.75
CA ALA A 207 26.06 19.82 6.96
C ALA A 207 24.89 20.44 6.16
N GLU A 208 24.75 21.76 6.20
CA GLU A 208 23.73 22.49 5.43
C GLU A 208 23.94 22.32 3.92
N GLU A 209 25.18 22.43 3.42
CA GLU A 209 25.51 22.17 2.02
C GLU A 209 25.17 20.74 1.62
N LYS A 210 25.46 19.76 2.48
CA LYS A 210 25.13 18.36 2.24
C LYS A 210 23.62 18.15 2.17
N ASP A 211 22.85 18.70 3.12
CA ASP A 211 21.39 18.60 3.14
C ASP A 211 20.78 19.25 1.88
N TYR A 212 21.27 20.43 1.48
CA TYR A 212 20.88 21.06 0.22
C TYR A 212 21.20 20.18 -1.00
N ARG A 213 22.36 19.53 -1.01
CA ARG A 213 22.76 18.62 -2.07
C ARG A 213 21.85 17.40 -2.14
N GLU A 214 21.52 16.81 -1.01
CA GLU A 214 20.62 15.65 -0.92
C GLU A 214 19.20 16.00 -1.37
N VAL A 215 18.68 17.16 -0.98
CA VAL A 215 17.37 17.65 -1.46
C VAL A 215 17.40 17.85 -2.96
N LEU A 216 18.43 18.52 -3.48
CA LEU A 216 18.57 18.76 -4.92
C LEU A 216 18.71 17.45 -5.70
N GLU A 217 19.48 16.49 -5.21
CA GLU A 217 19.64 15.17 -5.85
C GLU A 217 18.32 14.40 -5.84
N LYS A 218 17.55 14.46 -4.74
CA LYS A 218 16.20 13.87 -4.67
C LYS A 218 15.26 14.50 -5.68
N GLU A 219 15.16 15.82 -5.71
CA GLU A 219 14.32 16.55 -6.67
C GLU A 219 14.72 16.23 -8.12
N GLN A 220 16.03 16.18 -8.41
CA GLN A 220 16.52 15.78 -9.74
C GLN A 220 16.15 14.33 -10.06
N SER A 221 16.30 13.41 -9.11
CA SER A 221 15.94 12.00 -9.31
C SER A 221 14.43 11.82 -9.54
N GLU A 222 13.59 12.55 -8.80
CA GLU A 222 12.14 12.55 -8.96
C GLU A 222 11.73 13.13 -10.32
N ALA A 223 12.33 14.25 -10.73
CA ALA A 223 12.11 14.85 -12.04
C ALA A 223 12.51 13.90 -13.19
N VAL A 224 13.62 13.15 -13.05
CA VAL A 224 14.05 12.15 -14.03
C VAL A 224 13.06 10.99 -14.09
N VAL A 225 12.54 10.51 -12.95
CA VAL A 225 11.54 9.45 -12.90
C VAL A 225 10.22 9.91 -13.53
N GLU A 226 9.78 11.14 -13.24
CA GLU A 226 8.58 11.72 -13.84
C GLU A 226 8.73 11.88 -15.35
N ALA A 227 9.87 12.41 -15.83
CA ALA A 227 10.17 12.52 -17.25
C ALA A 227 10.21 11.15 -17.94
N HIS A 228 10.79 10.14 -17.28
CA HIS A 228 10.80 8.77 -17.80
C HIS A 228 9.39 8.20 -17.90
N ARG A 229 8.55 8.41 -16.88
CA ARG A 229 7.15 8.00 -16.89
C ARG A 229 6.37 8.67 -18.01
N ALA A 230 6.51 9.98 -18.17
CA ALA A 230 5.87 10.72 -19.26
C ALA A 230 6.30 10.19 -20.64
N LEU A 231 7.59 9.84 -20.81
CA LEU A 231 8.09 9.24 -22.06
C LEU A 231 7.46 7.86 -22.31
N VAL A 232 7.35 7.03 -21.28
CA VAL A 232 6.69 5.71 -21.37
C VAL A 232 5.22 5.88 -21.74
N ASP A 233 4.51 6.81 -21.13
CA ASP A 233 3.09 7.07 -21.42
C ASP A 233 2.90 7.55 -22.87
N VAL A 234 3.73 8.48 -23.34
CA VAL A 234 3.75 8.93 -24.74
C VAL A 234 4.06 7.77 -25.69
N ARG A 235 5.02 6.91 -25.34
CA ARG A 235 5.36 5.72 -26.15
C ARG A 235 4.19 4.74 -26.23
N GLN A 236 3.50 4.49 -25.12
CA GLN A 236 2.30 3.65 -25.10
C GLN A 236 1.19 4.24 -25.97
N GLN A 237 0.96 5.55 -25.92
CA GLN A 237 0.01 6.23 -26.80
C GLN A 237 0.40 6.10 -28.28
N PHE A 238 1.69 6.21 -28.61
CA PHE A 238 2.16 5.96 -29.98
C PHE A 238 1.95 4.51 -30.42
N ASP A 239 2.21 3.54 -29.55
CA ASP A 239 2.02 2.12 -29.85
C ASP A 239 0.53 1.77 -30.03
N THR A 240 -0.37 2.31 -29.20
CA THR A 240 -1.83 2.12 -29.37
C THR A 240 -2.33 2.81 -30.62
N TYR A 241 -1.88 4.04 -30.90
CA TYR A 241 -2.20 4.74 -32.14
C TYR A 241 -1.74 3.92 -33.35
N ARG A 242 -0.51 3.40 -33.33
CA ARG A 242 0.04 2.56 -34.38
C ARG A 242 -0.77 1.28 -34.59
N GLN A 243 -1.15 0.58 -33.50
CA GLN A 243 -2.00 -0.61 -33.59
C GLN A 243 -3.37 -0.28 -34.17
N SER A 244 -3.99 0.83 -33.74
CA SER A 244 -5.27 1.27 -34.27
C SER A 244 -5.20 1.61 -35.77
N ALA A 245 -4.11 2.26 -36.19
CA ALA A 245 -3.85 2.59 -37.59
C ALA A 245 -3.62 1.32 -38.43
N GLU A 246 -2.91 0.33 -37.90
CA GLU A 246 -2.69 -0.96 -38.55
C GLU A 246 -4.01 -1.73 -38.75
N VAL A 247 -4.88 -1.76 -37.74
CA VAL A 247 -6.21 -2.40 -37.87
C VAL A 247 -7.05 -1.71 -38.94
N LYS A 248 -7.06 -0.36 -38.97
CA LYS A 248 -7.74 0.41 -40.02
C LYS A 248 -7.15 0.14 -41.40
N PHE A 249 -5.82 0.07 -41.51
CA PHE A 249 -5.17 -0.26 -42.78
C PHE A 249 -5.55 -1.67 -43.27
N GLN A 250 -5.63 -2.65 -42.36
CA GLN A 250 -6.06 -4.00 -42.68
C GLN A 250 -7.53 -4.06 -43.11
N SER A 251 -8.44 -3.29 -42.49
CA SER A 251 -9.83 -3.24 -42.94
C SER A 251 -9.96 -2.61 -44.32
N ILE A 252 -9.26 -1.49 -44.58
CA ILE A 252 -9.21 -0.85 -45.91
C ILE A 252 -8.61 -1.79 -46.95
N SER A 253 -7.55 -2.55 -46.61
CA SER A 253 -6.97 -3.52 -47.53
C SER A 253 -7.95 -4.64 -47.85
N LYS A 254 -8.70 -5.14 -46.87
CA LYS A 254 -9.74 -6.15 -47.07
C LYS A 254 -10.88 -5.61 -47.94
N GLU A 255 -11.37 -4.40 -47.65
CA GLU A 255 -12.39 -3.73 -48.47
C GLU A 255 -11.91 -3.56 -49.91
N ARG A 256 -10.69 -3.05 -50.12
CA ARG A 256 -10.06 -2.97 -51.45
C ARG A 256 -10.03 -4.33 -52.13
N ASP A 257 -9.60 -5.39 -51.46
CA ASP A 257 -9.48 -6.72 -52.05
C ASP A 257 -10.86 -7.33 -52.37
N THR A 258 -11.87 -7.10 -51.55
CA THR A 258 -13.25 -7.51 -51.82
C THR A 258 -13.85 -6.76 -53.00
N LEU A 259 -13.67 -5.44 -53.08
CA LEU A 259 -14.12 -4.63 -54.22
C LEU A 259 -13.40 -5.05 -55.51
N ARG A 260 -12.11 -5.35 -55.43
CA ARG A 260 -11.33 -5.87 -56.56
C ARG A 260 -11.85 -7.23 -57.02
N ALA A 261 -12.12 -8.14 -56.08
CA ALA A 261 -12.71 -9.44 -56.40
C ALA A 261 -14.14 -9.35 -56.95
N MET A 262 -14.96 -8.40 -56.48
CA MET A 262 -16.28 -8.12 -57.04
C MET A 262 -16.18 -7.57 -58.46
N LEU A 263 -15.24 -6.66 -58.72
CA LEU A 263 -14.98 -6.13 -60.07
C LEU A 263 -14.49 -7.24 -61.01
N ASP A 264 -13.56 -8.09 -60.56
CA ASP A 264 -13.06 -9.23 -61.32
C ASP A 264 -14.19 -10.24 -61.60
N ARG A 265 -15.10 -10.47 -60.65
CA ARG A 265 -16.29 -11.31 -60.83
C ARG A 265 -17.30 -10.68 -61.78
N ALA A 266 -17.50 -9.37 -61.70
CA ALA A 266 -18.37 -8.64 -62.62
C ALA A 266 -17.80 -8.63 -64.04
N SER A 267 -16.47 -8.57 -64.19
CA SER A 267 -15.80 -8.66 -65.50
C SER A 267 -15.79 -10.09 -66.05
N THR A 268 -15.72 -11.13 -65.22
CA THR A 268 -15.83 -12.54 -65.65
C THR A 268 -17.26 -13.00 -65.93
N ASN A 269 -18.28 -12.41 -65.28
CA ASN A 269 -19.69 -12.65 -65.59
C ASN A 269 -20.28 -11.69 -66.64
N ALA A 270 -19.47 -10.80 -67.21
CA ALA A 270 -19.86 -10.00 -68.37
C ALA A 270 -19.75 -10.84 -69.66
N PRO A 271 -20.77 -10.87 -70.54
CA PRO A 271 -20.63 -11.45 -71.88
C PRO A 271 -19.52 -10.70 -72.65
N PRO A 272 -18.86 -11.32 -73.65
CA PRO A 272 -17.71 -10.72 -74.30
C PRO A 272 -18.18 -9.49 -75.08
N MET A 273 -17.96 -8.30 -74.53
CA MET A 273 -18.16 -7.05 -75.27
C MET A 273 -16.90 -6.79 -76.10
N ILE A 274 -17.01 -7.24 -77.35
CA ILE A 274 -16.28 -6.73 -78.50
C ILE A 274 -16.47 -5.20 -78.59
N ASN A 275 -15.37 -4.53 -78.92
CA ASN A 275 -15.24 -3.12 -79.32
C ASN A 275 -16.48 -2.49 -80.00
N GLY A 276 -16.73 -1.22 -79.69
CA GLY A 276 -17.35 -0.32 -80.67
C GLY A 276 -18.31 0.74 -80.11
N ASP A 277 -17.77 1.95 -79.96
CA ASP A 277 -18.37 3.25 -80.30
C ASP A 277 -19.76 3.71 -79.83
N LEU A 278 -19.72 4.90 -79.21
CA LEU A 278 -20.52 6.10 -79.51
C LEU A 278 -22.04 5.94 -79.74
N ASN A 279 -22.85 6.33 -78.76
CA ASN A 279 -23.45 7.67 -78.65
C ASN A 279 -24.74 7.60 -77.80
N GLY A 280 -25.09 8.69 -77.12
CA GLY A 280 -25.98 8.69 -75.96
C GLY A 280 -27.45 8.33 -76.21
N ARG A 281 -28.14 7.90 -75.12
CA ARG A 281 -29.33 8.57 -74.53
C ARG A 281 -30.06 7.66 -73.51
N THR A 282 -30.09 8.14 -72.27
CA THR A 282 -31.09 7.97 -71.18
C THR A 282 -31.50 6.59 -70.65
N THR A 283 -31.69 6.56 -69.32
CA THR A 283 -32.28 5.52 -68.45
C THR A 283 -31.35 4.33 -68.20
N GLU A 284 -30.93 4.04 -66.96
CA GLU A 284 -31.79 3.77 -65.80
C GLU A 284 -31.28 4.49 -64.53
N SER A 285 -32.21 5.01 -63.73
CA SER A 285 -31.89 5.45 -62.36
C SER A 285 -31.35 4.25 -61.57
N PRO A 286 -30.34 4.43 -60.69
CA PRO A 286 -30.05 3.40 -59.69
C PRO A 286 -31.34 3.14 -58.90
N PRO A 287 -31.60 1.92 -58.43
CA PRO A 287 -32.83 1.64 -57.69
C PRO A 287 -32.88 2.65 -56.54
N HIS A 288 -33.99 3.41 -56.43
CA HIS A 288 -34.16 4.42 -55.37
C HIS A 288 -33.78 3.89 -53.98
N SER A 289 -33.93 2.59 -53.76
CA SER A 289 -33.52 1.87 -52.55
C SER A 289 -32.01 1.91 -52.24
N GLU A 290 -31.10 1.95 -53.21
CA GLU A 290 -29.65 2.01 -52.95
C GLU A 290 -29.21 3.42 -52.55
N LEU A 291 -29.70 4.45 -53.24
CA LEU A 291 -29.43 5.84 -52.89
C LEU A 291 -30.09 6.24 -51.56
N GLU A 292 -31.29 5.73 -51.27
CA GLU A 292 -31.96 5.87 -49.97
C GLU A 292 -31.15 5.20 -48.85
N ARG A 293 -30.58 4.02 -49.09
CA ARG A 293 -29.72 3.34 -48.12
C ARG A 293 -28.41 4.08 -47.85
N GLU A 294 -27.79 4.64 -48.88
CA GLU A 294 -26.59 5.46 -48.71
C GLU A 294 -26.89 6.77 -47.98
N LEU A 295 -28.03 7.41 -48.25
CA LEU A 295 -28.49 8.58 -47.50
C LEU A 295 -28.78 8.25 -46.04
N ASP A 296 -29.46 7.14 -45.76
CA ASP A 296 -29.73 6.67 -44.40
C ASP A 296 -28.42 6.34 -43.67
N TYR A 297 -27.45 5.72 -44.35
CA TYR A 297 -26.15 5.42 -43.79
C TYR A 297 -25.38 6.69 -43.41
N VAL A 298 -25.31 7.68 -44.32
CA VAL A 298 -24.65 8.96 -44.06
C VAL A 298 -25.37 9.75 -42.97
N GLN A 299 -26.71 9.73 -42.93
CA GLN A 299 -27.47 10.35 -41.86
C GLN A 299 -27.21 9.69 -40.50
N ASN A 300 -27.09 8.37 -40.46
CA ASN A 300 -26.77 7.64 -39.23
C ASN A 300 -25.35 7.93 -38.75
N GLN A 301 -24.38 8.00 -39.66
CA GLN A 301 -23.01 8.42 -39.34
C GLN A 301 -22.96 9.84 -38.80
N PHE A 302 -23.70 10.77 -39.41
CA PHE A 302 -23.77 12.15 -38.93
C PHE A 302 -24.41 12.25 -37.54
N LYS A 303 -25.48 11.49 -37.28
CA LYS A 303 -26.10 11.41 -35.94
C LYS A 303 -25.14 10.84 -34.90
N ALA A 304 -24.41 9.77 -35.25
CA ALA A 304 -23.42 9.17 -34.35
C ALA A 304 -22.30 10.15 -34.01
N TYR A 305 -21.77 10.85 -35.02
CA TYR A 305 -20.77 11.89 -34.84
C TYR A 305 -21.30 13.05 -33.97
N GLN A 306 -22.55 13.46 -34.17
CA GLN A 306 -23.17 14.51 -33.36
C GLN A 306 -23.29 14.08 -31.90
N THR A 307 -23.70 12.83 -31.63
CA THR A 307 -23.79 12.31 -30.26
C THR A 307 -22.43 12.15 -29.59
N GLU A 308 -21.41 11.71 -30.34
CA GLU A 308 -20.04 11.59 -29.83
C GLU A 308 -19.47 12.97 -29.50
N MET A 309 -19.67 13.95 -30.38
CA MET A 309 -19.28 15.34 -30.13
C MET A 309 -20.01 15.96 -28.94
N ASP A 310 -21.31 15.72 -28.77
CA ASP A 310 -22.06 16.22 -27.61
C ASP A 310 -21.49 15.62 -26.32
N VAL A 311 -21.21 14.31 -26.29
CA VAL A 311 -20.59 13.63 -25.15
C VAL A 311 -19.19 14.18 -24.87
N ASP A 312 -18.36 14.37 -25.88
CA ASP A 312 -17.02 14.93 -25.75
C ASP A 312 -17.06 16.36 -25.20
N THR A 313 -18.00 17.19 -25.67
CA THR A 313 -18.14 18.57 -25.17
C THR A 313 -18.55 18.61 -23.70
N VAL A 314 -19.35 17.64 -23.23
CA VAL A 314 -19.71 17.49 -21.82
C VAL A 314 -18.49 17.02 -21.02
N HIS A 315 -17.76 16.02 -21.49
CA HIS A 315 -16.55 15.54 -20.85
C HIS A 315 -15.50 16.65 -20.68
N LEU A 316 -15.23 17.43 -21.74
CA LEU A 316 -14.30 18.56 -21.67
C LEU A 316 -14.75 19.63 -20.66
N ARG A 317 -16.06 19.90 -20.57
CA ARG A 317 -16.60 20.83 -19.57
C ARG A 317 -16.42 20.32 -18.15
N ASP A 318 -16.68 19.04 -17.92
CA ASP A 318 -16.51 18.41 -16.60
C ASP A 318 -15.04 18.38 -16.17
N GLU A 319 -14.12 18.10 -17.09
CA GLU A 319 -12.68 18.17 -16.84
C GLU A 319 -12.22 19.60 -16.52
N LEU A 320 -12.72 20.60 -17.27
CA LEU A 320 -12.41 22.01 -17.01
C LEU A 320 -12.93 22.45 -15.63
N LEU A 321 -14.14 22.05 -15.26
CA LEU A 321 -14.69 22.32 -13.92
C LEU A 321 -13.89 21.60 -12.82
N ALA A 322 -13.46 20.36 -13.06
CA ALA A 322 -12.63 19.61 -12.12
C ALA A 322 -11.25 20.27 -11.94
N ALA A 323 -10.62 20.70 -13.03
CA ALA A 323 -9.35 21.44 -13.01
C ALA A 323 -9.51 22.78 -12.27
N GLN A 324 -10.58 23.52 -12.51
CA GLN A 324 -10.87 24.78 -11.82
C GLN A 324 -11.09 24.58 -10.31
N ARG A 325 -11.77 23.49 -9.91
CA ARG A 325 -11.93 23.13 -8.49
C ARG A 325 -10.60 22.77 -7.83
N ARG A 326 -9.73 22.00 -8.51
CA ARG A 326 -8.39 21.66 -8.00
C ARG A 326 -7.52 22.91 -7.86
N ALA A 327 -7.57 23.83 -8.82
CA ALA A 327 -6.88 25.11 -8.73
C ALA A 327 -7.35 25.91 -7.49
N GLY A 328 -8.66 26.05 -7.28
CA GLY A 328 -9.19 26.73 -6.09
C GLY A 328 -8.82 26.05 -4.76
N GLN A 329 -8.71 24.72 -4.73
CA GLN A 329 -8.23 23.99 -3.56
C GLN A 329 -6.75 24.25 -3.27
N LEU A 330 -5.91 24.29 -4.31
CA LEU A 330 -4.48 24.61 -4.19
C LEU A 330 -4.29 26.06 -3.73
N ASP A 331 -5.05 27.02 -4.26
CA ASP A 331 -5.01 28.42 -3.82
C ASP A 331 -5.40 28.57 -2.34
N ALA A 332 -6.44 27.85 -1.89
CA ALA A 332 -6.84 27.84 -0.48
C ALA A 332 -5.76 27.19 0.42
N ALA A 333 -5.11 26.12 -0.06
CA ALA A 333 -4.00 25.49 0.66
C ALA A 333 -2.77 26.42 0.74
N LEU A 334 -2.44 27.13 -0.34
CA LEU A 334 -1.37 28.13 -0.36
C LEU A 334 -1.67 29.29 0.59
N ALA A 335 -2.90 29.82 0.58
CA ALA A 335 -3.31 30.87 1.51
C ALA A 335 -3.18 30.41 2.97
N LYS A 336 -3.58 29.17 3.27
CA LYS A 336 -3.45 28.58 4.61
C LYS A 336 -1.99 28.39 5.03
N ALA A 337 -1.13 27.93 4.12
CA ALA A 337 0.31 27.79 4.37
C ALA A 337 0.96 29.16 4.62
N ASN A 338 0.65 30.17 3.79
CA ASN A 338 1.14 31.53 3.96
C ASN A 338 0.69 32.14 5.28
N ALA A 339 -0.58 31.99 5.66
CA ALA A 339 -1.08 32.44 6.97
C ALA A 339 -0.36 31.74 8.14
N LYS A 340 0.00 30.46 7.99
CA LYS A 340 0.77 29.74 9.01
C LYS A 340 2.21 30.26 9.12
N ILE A 341 2.84 30.60 8.00
CA ILE A 341 4.17 31.21 7.97
C ILE A 341 4.13 32.58 8.65
N GLU A 342 3.15 33.43 8.32
CA GLU A 342 2.98 34.74 8.97
C GLU A 342 2.75 34.61 10.48
N PHE A 343 1.93 33.65 10.93
CA PHE A 343 1.72 33.38 12.34
C PHE A 343 3.02 32.97 13.06
N LEU A 344 3.80 32.06 12.48
CA LEU A 344 5.06 31.62 13.06
C LEU A 344 6.09 32.75 13.10
N ASN A 345 6.14 33.60 12.06
CA ASN A 345 7.01 34.77 12.05
C ASN A 345 6.61 35.77 13.14
N GLY A 346 5.31 36.02 13.33
CA GLY A 346 4.83 36.87 14.44
C GLY A 346 5.17 36.31 15.82
N GLU A 347 5.08 34.99 16.00
CA GLU A 347 5.45 34.31 17.25
C GLU A 347 6.96 34.41 17.53
N ILE A 348 7.79 34.36 16.49
CA ILE A 348 9.24 34.60 16.58
C ILE A 348 9.52 36.06 16.95
N ASP A 349 8.82 37.02 16.35
CA ASP A 349 8.96 38.45 16.66
C ASP A 349 8.53 38.76 18.11
N ASP A 350 7.44 38.16 18.59
CA ASP A 350 6.98 38.28 19.98
C ASP A 350 7.97 37.66 20.97
N LEU A 351 8.59 36.52 20.62
CA LEU A 351 9.69 35.94 21.39
C LEU A 351 10.90 36.88 21.42
N PHE A 352 11.23 37.52 20.30
CA PHE A 352 12.34 38.46 20.22
C PHE A 352 12.09 39.72 21.07
N ILE A 353 10.86 40.25 21.05
CA ILE A 353 10.43 41.38 21.89
C ILE A 353 10.45 41.00 23.37
N ASN A 354 9.99 39.80 23.75
CA ASN A 354 10.03 39.33 25.14
C ASN A 354 11.47 39.12 25.65
N ILE A 355 12.37 38.64 24.80
CA ILE A 355 13.80 38.53 25.13
C ILE A 355 14.41 39.93 25.29
N SER A 356 14.05 40.88 24.43
CA SER A 356 14.48 42.28 24.51
C SER A 356 13.96 42.99 25.77
N ASN A 357 12.70 42.80 26.15
CA ASN A 357 12.09 43.41 27.34
C ASN A 357 12.55 42.77 28.67
N LYS A 358 13.07 41.54 28.65
CA LYS A 358 13.70 40.90 29.82
C LYS A 358 15.16 41.32 30.03
N ALA A 359 15.76 42.08 29.11
CA ALA A 359 17.07 42.67 29.33
C ALA A 359 16.96 43.82 30.36
N PRO A 360 17.83 43.87 31.41
CA PRO A 360 17.76 44.91 32.42
C PRO A 360 18.02 46.30 31.82
N PRO A 361 17.41 47.38 32.36
CA PRO A 361 17.65 48.73 31.85
C PRO A 361 19.11 49.12 32.08
N ARG A 362 19.80 49.53 31.01
CA ARG A 362 21.12 50.15 31.10
C ARG A 362 21.06 51.36 32.02
N SER A 363 21.72 51.25 33.18
CA SER A 363 21.94 52.35 34.09
C SER A 363 22.73 53.45 33.40
N SER A 364 22.10 54.60 33.18
CA SER A 364 22.75 55.85 32.74
C SER A 364 23.83 56.27 33.77
N PRO A 365 25.07 56.58 33.36
CA PRO A 365 26.15 56.90 34.30
C PRO A 365 26.24 58.38 34.72
N TYR A 366 25.21 59.20 34.48
CA TYR A 366 25.21 60.61 34.92
C TYR A 366 24.16 60.87 36.01
N GLY A 367 24.59 60.78 37.27
CA GLY A 367 23.87 61.29 38.43
C GLY A 367 24.02 62.82 38.57
N PRO A 368 23.06 63.50 39.23
CA PRO A 368 23.01 64.97 39.31
C PRO A 368 24.10 65.52 40.24
N ARG A 369 24.75 66.61 39.80
CA ARG A 369 25.73 67.37 40.61
C ARG A 369 25.03 68.11 41.75
N PRO A 370 25.65 68.20 42.95
CA PRO A 370 25.10 68.95 44.06
C PRO A 370 25.27 70.46 43.83
N GLU A 371 24.24 71.21 44.21
CA GLU A 371 24.20 72.67 44.25
C GLU A 371 25.19 73.23 45.29
N ARG A 372 26.02 74.19 44.87
CA ARG A 372 26.54 75.30 45.68
C ARG A 372 26.81 76.51 44.80
#